data_AF-A0A8D9E9D6-F1
#
_entry.id   AF-A0A8D9E9D6-F1
#
_cell.length_a   1.000
_cell.length_b   1.000
_cell.length_c   1.000
_cell.angle_alpha   90.00
_cell.angle_beta   90.00
_cell.angle_gamma   90.00
#
_symmetry.space_group_name_H-M   'P 1'
#
loop_
_entity.id
_entity.type
_entity.pdbx_description
1 polymer ?
#
loop_
_entity_poly.entity_id
_entity_poly.type
_entity_poly.pdbx_seq_one_letter_code
_entity_poly.pdbx_strand_id
1 'polypeptide(L)'
;MLLEDFNQRFPASDDNNELYRSLSIPEKALSSKCTCVMIRGKRNRPLIVLIGQTEEKCLSLLIKYRSQAQTSPTNPFLFGYFEHHINASEALRKISANTLQQWFRRSIVQTVK
;
A
#
# COMPACT_ATOMS: atom_id res chain seq x y z
N MET A 1 -4.74 -4.11 6.07
CA MET A 1 -3.38 -4.61 5.81
C MET A 1 -2.45 -3.96 6.80
N LEU A 2 -1.69 -4.76 7.54
CA LEU A 2 -0.69 -4.29 8.49
C LEU A 2 0.66 -4.10 7.79
N LEU A 3 1.56 -3.35 8.43
CA LEU A 3 2.95 -3.20 7.97
C LEU A 3 3.67 -4.54 7.92
N GLU A 4 3.48 -5.36 8.95
CA GLU A 4 4.11 -6.67 9.05
C GLU A 4 3.66 -7.59 7.90
N ASP A 5 2.36 -7.63 7.61
CA ASP A 5 1.80 -8.37 6.46
C ASP A 5 2.56 -8.00 5.17
N PHE A 6 2.71 -6.70 4.89
CA PHE A 6 3.36 -6.22 3.68
C PHE A 6 4.89 -6.45 3.67
N ASN A 7 5.54 -6.43 4.83
CA ASN A 7 6.97 -6.71 4.93
C ASN A 7 7.29 -8.20 4.73
N GLN A 8 6.34 -9.09 5.00
CA GLN A 8 6.43 -10.53 4.76
C GLN A 8 5.95 -10.96 3.37
N ARG A 9 5.83 -10.00 2.44
CA ARG A 9 5.42 -10.28 1.06
C ARG A 9 6.41 -11.19 0.33
N PHE A 10 5.92 -11.97 -0.61
CA PHE A 10 6.73 -12.92 -1.38
C PHE A 10 6.34 -12.90 -2.87
N PRO A 11 7.23 -13.33 -3.79
CA PRO A 11 6.92 -13.37 -5.21
C PRO A 11 5.74 -14.30 -5.50
N ALA A 12 4.80 -13.88 -6.36
CA ALA A 12 3.69 -14.74 -6.75
C ALA A 12 4.12 -15.91 -7.66
N SER A 13 5.36 -15.90 -8.16
CA SER A 13 5.96 -16.95 -8.99
C SER A 13 6.78 -17.98 -8.20
N ASP A 14 6.56 -18.12 -6.90
CA ASP A 14 7.27 -19.10 -6.08
C ASP A 14 6.72 -20.51 -6.33
N ASP A 15 7.54 -21.39 -6.92
CA ASP A 15 7.22 -22.79 -7.19
C ASP A 15 6.95 -23.62 -5.92
N ASN A 16 7.31 -23.12 -4.73
CA ASN A 16 6.96 -23.76 -3.46
C ASN A 16 5.56 -23.35 -2.97
N ASN A 17 4.91 -22.39 -3.63
CA ASN A 17 3.59 -21.92 -3.26
C ASN A 17 2.50 -22.76 -3.93
N GLU A 18 1.64 -23.41 -3.13
CA GLU A 18 0.49 -24.17 -3.61
C GLU A 18 -0.46 -23.33 -4.48
N LEU A 19 -0.62 -22.04 -4.18
CA LEU A 19 -1.40 -21.12 -5.00
C LEU A 19 -0.79 -21.02 -6.40
N TYR A 20 0.51 -20.79 -6.52
CA TYR A 20 1.17 -20.68 -7.82
C TYR A 20 1.07 -21.98 -8.62
N ARG A 21 1.21 -23.13 -7.95
CA ARG A 21 1.05 -24.44 -8.59
C ARG A 21 -0.35 -24.65 -9.16
N SER A 22 -1.38 -24.10 -8.51
CA SER A 22 -2.77 -24.18 -8.97
C SER A 22 -3.10 -23.29 -10.17
N LEU A 23 -2.24 -22.32 -10.51
CA LEU A 23 -2.45 -21.42 -11.63
C LEU A 23 -2.23 -22.12 -12.98
N SER A 24 -3.03 -21.74 -13.98
CA SER A 24 -2.80 -22.09 -15.37
C SER A 24 -1.54 -21.42 -15.94
N ILE A 25 -1.03 -21.91 -17.07
CA ILE A 25 0.14 -21.35 -17.76
C ILE A 25 0.04 -19.82 -17.99
N PRO A 26 -1.06 -19.26 -18.55
CA PRO A 26 -1.17 -17.82 -18.72
C PRO A 26 -1.22 -17.05 -17.39
N GLU A 27 -1.85 -17.63 -16.36
CA GLU A 27 -1.90 -17.01 -15.03
C GLU A 27 -0.52 -17.00 -14.35
N LYS A 28 0.28 -18.05 -14.51
CA LYS A 28 1.69 -18.09 -14.06
C LYS A 28 2.53 -17.02 -14.76
N ALA A 29 2.32 -16.83 -16.06
CA ALA A 29 3.01 -15.77 -16.81
C ALA A 29 2.64 -14.38 -16.27
N LEU A 30 1.37 -14.15 -15.93
CA LEU A 30 0.91 -12.88 -15.34
C LEU A 30 1.39 -12.70 -13.89
N SER A 31 1.45 -13.77 -13.09
CA SER A 31 1.86 -13.70 -11.69
C SER A 31 3.33 -13.32 -11.52
N SER A 32 4.19 -13.54 -12.52
CA SER A 32 5.58 -13.07 -12.51
C SER A 32 5.73 -11.55 -12.28
N LYS A 33 4.68 -10.77 -12.53
CA LYS A 33 4.63 -9.32 -12.32
C LYS A 33 3.95 -8.90 -11.02
N CYS A 34 3.60 -9.87 -10.18
CA CYS A 34 2.86 -9.64 -8.96
C CYS A 34 3.63 -10.14 -7.73
N THR A 35 3.40 -9.43 -6.64
CA THR A 35 3.89 -9.79 -5.31
C THR A 35 2.68 -10.16 -4.46
N CYS A 36 2.78 -11.27 -3.74
CA CYS A 36 1.73 -11.76 -2.86
C CYS A 36 1.90 -11.19 -1.45
N VAL A 37 0.78 -10.83 -0.83
CA VAL A 37 0.72 -10.45 0.58
C VAL A 37 -0.35 -11.28 1.28
N MET A 38 0.04 -11.97 2.35
CA MET A 38 -0.89 -12.66 3.24
C MET A 38 -1.50 -11.65 4.20
N ILE A 39 -2.82 -11.52 4.21
CA ILE A 39 -3.55 -10.68 5.15
C ILE A 39 -4.61 -11.47 5.91
N ARG A 40 -5.11 -10.89 6.99
CA ARG A 40 -6.24 -11.43 7.74
C ARG A 40 -7.56 -10.89 7.17
N GLY A 41 -8.38 -11.80 6.67
CA GLY A 41 -9.75 -11.54 6.21
C GLY A 41 -10.80 -11.71 7.30
N LYS A 42 -12.08 -11.80 6.89
CA LYS A 42 -13.21 -11.97 7.82
C LYS A 42 -13.03 -13.22 8.69
N ARG A 43 -13.33 -13.09 9.99
CA ARG A 43 -13.14 -14.17 10.99
C ARG A 43 -11.69 -14.69 11.05
N ASN A 44 -10.71 -13.81 10.86
CA ASN A 44 -9.28 -14.12 10.94
C ASN A 44 -8.81 -15.19 9.93
N ARG A 45 -9.56 -15.40 8.84
CA ARG A 45 -9.17 -16.34 7.79
C ARG A 45 -8.04 -15.73 6.96
N PRO A 46 -6.97 -16.49 6.65
CA PRO A 46 -5.91 -16.00 5.79
C PRO A 46 -6.45 -15.72 4.39
N LEU A 47 -6.02 -14.61 3.80
CA LEU A 47 -6.37 -14.20 2.44
C LEU A 47 -5.09 -13.74 1.73
N ILE A 48 -4.88 -14.22 0.50
CA ILE A 48 -3.78 -13.75 -0.36
C ILE A 48 -4.28 -12.57 -1.19
N VAL A 49 -3.49 -11.49 -1.20
CA VAL A 49 -3.69 -10.34 -2.08
C VAL A 49 -2.53 -10.28 -3.06
N LEU A 50 -2.86 -10.17 -4.35
CA LEU A 50 -1.88 -9.89 -5.41
C LEU A 50 -1.72 -8.39 -5.55
N ILE A 51 -0.47 -7.93 -5.53
CA ILE A 51 -0.09 -6.54 -5.67
C ILE A 51 0.82 -6.42 -6.90
N GLY A 52 0.48 -5.55 -7.83
CA GLY A 52 1.32 -5.26 -8.98
C GLY A 52 2.57 -4.47 -8.60
N GLN A 53 3.55 -4.43 -9.50
CA GLN A 53 4.81 -3.71 -9.28
C GLN A 53 4.62 -2.22 -8.98
N THR A 54 3.64 -1.58 -9.62
CA THR A 54 3.36 -0.14 -9.41
C THR A 54 2.83 0.09 -8.01
N GLU A 55 1.86 -0.70 -7.60
CA GLU A 55 1.24 -0.64 -6.28
C GLU A 55 2.27 -0.95 -5.19
N GLU A 56 3.12 -1.96 -5.39
CA GLU A 56 4.21 -2.29 -4.45
C GLU A 56 5.16 -1.10 -4.25
N LYS A 57 5.55 -0.42 -5.33
CA LYS A 57 6.38 0.78 -5.26
C LYS A 57 5.68 1.90 -4.50
N CYS A 58 4.41 2.16 -4.79
CA CYS A 58 3.62 3.17 -4.08
C CYS A 58 3.51 2.86 -2.58
N LEU A 59 3.21 1.62 -2.22
CA LEU A 59 3.13 1.18 -0.82
C LEU A 59 4.49 1.29 -0.12
N SER A 60 5.58 0.91 -0.79
CA SER A 60 6.94 1.06 -0.26
C SER A 60 7.30 2.53 0.00
N LEU A 61 6.90 3.44 -0.88
CA LEU A 61 7.07 4.88 -0.68
C LEU A 61 6.26 5.38 0.52
N LEU A 62 5.00 4.95 0.65
CA LEU A 62 4.18 5.30 1.82
C LEU A 62 4.87 4.87 3.11
N ILE A 63 5.41 3.65 3.17
CA ILE A 63 6.15 3.14 4.33
C ILE A 63 7.40 3.98 4.61
N LYS A 64 8.18 4.28 3.58
CA LYS A 64 9.42 5.07 3.68
C LYS A 64 9.18 6.46 4.27
N TYR A 65 8.07 7.10 3.94
CA TYR A 65 7.76 8.47 4.35
C TYR A 65 6.78 8.58 5.52
N ARG A 66 6.49 7.49 6.24
CA ARG A 66 5.54 7.48 7.38
C ARG A 66 5.83 8.51 8.46
N SER A 67 7.10 8.66 8.83
CA SER A 67 7.53 9.61 9.87
C SER A 67 7.23 11.06 9.49
N GLN A 68 7.39 11.40 8.21
CA GLN A 68 7.08 12.73 7.67
C GLN A 68 5.58 13.01 7.65
N ALA A 69 4.76 11.95 7.57
CA ALA A 69 3.30 12.02 7.68
C ALA A 69 2.80 11.97 9.13
N GLN A 70 3.67 12.22 10.13
CA GLN A 70 3.33 12.21 11.56
C GLN A 70 2.71 10.89 12.04
N THR A 71 3.01 9.77 11.36
CA THR A 71 2.52 8.45 11.77
C THR A 71 3.42 7.90 12.87
N SER A 72 2.82 7.43 13.97
CA SER A 72 3.58 6.84 15.08
C SER A 72 4.34 5.59 14.61
N PRO A 73 5.60 5.39 15.04
CA PRO A 73 6.34 4.15 14.78
C PRO A 73 5.63 2.88 15.29
N THR A 74 4.79 3.02 16.32
CA THR A 74 4.02 1.90 16.91
C THR A 74 2.73 1.62 16.15
N ASN A 75 2.33 2.47 15.20
CA ASN A 75 1.11 2.29 14.42
C ASN A 75 1.28 1.10 13.45
N PRO A 76 0.52 0.00 13.61
CA PRO A 76 0.74 -1.22 12.84
C PRO A 76 0.12 -1.17 11.44
N PHE A 77 -0.69 -0.16 11.12
CA PHE A 77 -1.46 -0.11 9.90
C PHE A 77 -0.64 0.45 8.73
N LEU A 78 -0.71 -0.19 7.57
CA LEU A 78 -0.05 0.27 6.35
C LEU A 78 -0.48 1.70 5.97
N PHE A 79 -1.78 1.98 6.11
CA PHE A 79 -2.36 3.32 6.00
C PHE A 79 -2.66 3.85 7.39
N GLY A 80 -1.67 4.56 7.96
CA GLY A 80 -1.75 5.14 9.30
C GLY A 80 -1.62 6.66 9.26
N TYR A 81 -2.16 7.32 10.26
CA TYR A 81 -1.93 8.72 10.57
C TYR A 81 -1.98 8.90 12.07
N PHE A 82 -0.94 9.50 12.67
CA PHE A 82 -0.71 9.42 14.12
C PHE A 82 -0.82 7.97 14.63
N GLU A 83 -1.68 7.73 15.61
CA GLU A 83 -1.93 6.42 16.22
C GLU A 83 -3.13 5.70 15.60
N HIS A 84 -3.80 6.31 14.63
CA HIS A 84 -5.05 5.79 14.07
C HIS A 84 -4.86 5.12 12.72
N HIS A 85 -5.71 4.15 12.44
CA HIS A 85 -5.93 3.64 11.10
C HIS A 85 -6.67 4.69 10.26
N ILE A 86 -6.26 4.86 9.01
CA ILE A 86 -7.04 5.59 8.02
C ILE A 86 -7.42 4.63 6.88
N ASN A 87 -8.71 4.51 6.64
CA ASN A 87 -9.29 3.96 5.40
C ASN A 87 -8.65 4.62 4.16
N ALA A 88 -8.20 3.80 3.20
CA ALA A 88 -7.49 4.29 2.01
C ALA A 88 -8.22 5.41 1.27
N SER A 89 -9.55 5.34 1.17
CA SER A 89 -10.38 6.39 0.55
C SER A 89 -10.34 7.73 1.28
N GLU A 90 -10.15 7.73 2.59
CA GLU A 90 -10.04 8.97 3.38
C GLU A 90 -8.61 9.47 3.42
N ALA A 91 -7.61 8.56 3.39
CA ALA A 91 -6.21 8.94 3.18
C ALA A 91 -6.06 9.71 1.86
N LEU A 92 -6.62 9.18 0.77
CA LEU A 92 -6.61 9.84 -0.53
C LEU A 92 -7.35 11.17 -0.51
N ARG A 93 -8.49 11.28 0.18
CA ARG A 93 -9.23 12.56 0.34
C ARG A 93 -8.45 13.60 1.14
N LYS A 94 -7.78 13.21 2.23
CA LYS A 94 -6.95 14.12 3.03
C LYS A 94 -5.70 14.57 2.26
N ILE A 95 -5.09 13.67 1.50
CA ILE A 95 -3.98 14.00 0.60
C ILE A 95 -4.46 14.97 -0.47
N SER A 96 -5.54 14.69 -1.19
CA SER A 96 -6.04 15.58 -2.25
C SER A 96 -6.40 16.96 -1.71
N ALA A 97 -7.03 17.03 -0.53
CA ALA A 97 -7.36 18.29 0.12
C ALA A 97 -6.10 19.10 0.49
N ASN A 98 -5.08 18.46 1.07
CA ASN A 98 -3.82 19.12 1.42
C ASN A 98 -2.99 19.50 0.18
N THR A 99 -2.95 18.64 -0.84
CA THR A 99 -2.23 18.92 -2.10
C THR A 99 -2.89 20.07 -2.85
N LEU A 100 -4.23 20.11 -2.91
CA LEU A 100 -4.96 21.26 -3.48
C LEU A 100 -4.70 22.54 -2.69
N GLN A 101 -4.74 22.50 -1.36
CA GLN A 101 -4.44 23.68 -0.55
C GLN A 101 -2.99 24.15 -0.70
N GLN A 102 -2.02 23.24 -0.75
CA GLN A 102 -0.62 23.59 -1.00
C GLN A 102 -0.40 24.13 -2.41
N TRP A 103 -1.08 23.57 -3.42
CA TRP A 103 -1.05 24.06 -4.79
C TRP A 103 -1.68 25.45 -4.91
N PHE A 104 -2.87 25.67 -4.36
CA PHE A 104 -3.51 26.99 -4.30
C PHE A 104 -2.62 28.03 -3.60
N ARG A 105 -2.01 27.68 -2.47
CA ARG A 105 -1.08 28.58 -1.77
C ARG A 105 0.15 28.92 -2.62
N ARG A 106 0.71 27.95 -3.35
CA ARG A 106 1.84 28.19 -4.25
C ARG A 106 1.47 29.02 -5.47
N SER A 107 0.30 28.79 -6.07
CA SER A 107 -0.20 29.56 -7.21
C SER A 107 -0.48 31.01 -6.83
N ILE A 108 -1.11 31.27 -5.66
CA ILE A 108 -1.34 32.64 -5.17
C ILE A 108 -0.01 33.38 -4.93
N VAL A 109 1.00 32.71 -4.36
CA VAL A 109 2.33 33.32 -4.12
C VAL A 109 3.06 33.64 -5.43
N GLN A 110 2.79 32.92 -6.52
CA GLN A 110 3.38 33.20 -7.84
C GLN A 110 2.63 34.28 -8.64
N THR A 111 1.36 34.54 -8.37
CA THR A 111 0.57 35.59 -9.05
C THR A 111 0.74 36.99 -8.42
N VAL A 112 1.38 37.09 -7.26
CA VAL A 112 1.58 38.36 -6.51
C VAL A 112 3.04 38.87 -6.63
N LYS A 113 3.74 38.52 -7.72
CA LYS A 113 5.03 39.11 -8.11
C LYS A 113 4.93 39.66 -9.52
#